data_AF-A0A838RKB6-F1
#
_entry.id   AF-A0A838RKB6-F1
#
_cell.length_a   1.000
_cell.length_b   1.000
_cell.length_c   1.000
_cell.angle_alpha   90.00
_cell.angle_beta   90.00
_cell.angle_gamma   90.00
#
_symmetry.space_group_name_H-M   'P 1'
#
loop_
_entity.id
_entity.type
_entity.pdbx_description
1 polymer ?
#
loop_
_entity_poly.entity_id
_entity_poly.type
_entity_poly.pdbx_seq_one_letter_code
_entity_poly.pdbx_strand_id
1 'polypeptide(L)'
;SELLAHPTVLELESIGNDDEKTFLMGLLLARLYGYRRLQAAKGSLPKGLQHILVFEEAHRLLKNVGTQVATDAANLRAQAIETFVNMLSEVRHYGQGVLVAEQIPSKLTPDVVKNTNLKLVHRLLAQDDRESLGQTMNMTEPQMRRLTTLRAGEAVAYAEGDDHPFLLSVTDFKKRFHLHMPTDQELSALSRHYISLAPYLLTPDIRLHGLRPTRFDGLDAIIYEAVLYHLNQGTTQAVWARLIARTVFNRAALPAALQQLRQQIAAQPRHLTLAQHEEALETLLVLGVFHALHARGAQRGWSYALVDSLRLPLTAGLLKLARTGELKEAATELDRFARTYEFQSKRRWGPYPGCEACRAICFFHAEVTRLFSPIDQGQVRATFANPAFKTEDERYQHFGKQMKYNVRQWLGGEGKELSDLAYCAALVAASRLSPDEYEQSHLGIEIAKRLL
;
A
#
# COMPACT_ATOMS: atom_id res chain seq x y z
N SER A 1 -21.34 6.06 27.35
CA SER A 1 -21.38 6.26 25.89
C SER A 1 -20.62 7.53 25.51
N GLU A 2 -20.79 8.63 26.24
CA GLU A 2 -20.18 9.93 25.94
C GLU A 2 -18.65 9.91 25.83
N LEU A 3 -17.93 9.28 26.78
CA LEU A 3 -16.47 9.16 26.74
C LEU A 3 -15.93 8.44 25.48
N LEU A 4 -16.75 7.59 24.85
CA LEU A 4 -16.35 6.83 23.66
C LEU A 4 -16.75 7.51 22.35
N ALA A 5 -17.54 8.59 22.44
CA ALA A 5 -17.97 9.35 21.26
C ALA A 5 -16.93 10.42 20.85
N HIS A 6 -15.99 10.75 21.73
CA HIS A 6 -15.01 11.82 21.54
C HIS A 6 -13.61 11.33 21.97
N PRO A 7 -12.53 11.83 21.36
CA PRO A 7 -11.19 11.65 21.92
C PRO A 7 -11.17 12.18 23.36
N THR A 8 -10.89 11.29 24.31
CA THR A 8 -10.96 11.60 25.74
C THR A 8 -9.64 11.23 26.39
N VAL A 9 -9.08 12.14 27.16
CA VAL A 9 -7.89 11.91 27.99
C VAL A 9 -8.34 11.86 29.44
N LEU A 10 -7.94 10.81 30.15
CA LEU A 10 -8.21 10.66 31.59
C LEU A 10 -6.90 10.83 32.34
N GLU A 11 -6.73 11.97 32.99
CA GLU A 11 -5.56 12.26 33.81
C GLU A 11 -5.71 11.61 35.18
N LEU A 12 -4.82 10.66 35.48
CA LEU A 12 -4.83 9.92 36.75
C LEU A 12 -3.69 10.35 37.68
N GLU A 13 -2.88 11.34 37.32
CA GLU A 13 -1.68 11.72 38.07
C GLU A 13 -2.02 12.12 39.51
N SER A 14 -3.04 12.96 39.67
CA SER A 14 -3.51 13.50 40.96
C SER A 14 -4.30 12.52 41.82
N ILE A 15 -4.53 11.29 41.35
CA ILE A 15 -5.36 10.31 42.06
C ILE A 15 -4.49 9.34 42.85
N GLY A 16 -4.46 9.51 44.17
CA GLY A 16 -4.12 8.43 45.08
C GLY A 16 -2.76 7.77 44.89
N ASN A 17 -2.64 6.53 45.37
CA ASN A 17 -1.46 5.68 45.17
C ASN A 17 -1.58 4.80 43.92
N ASP A 18 -0.53 4.04 43.60
CA ASP A 18 -0.50 3.19 42.40
C ASP A 18 -1.56 2.08 42.38
N ASP A 19 -1.96 1.57 43.54
CA ASP A 19 -3.00 0.53 43.63
C ASP A 19 -4.39 1.13 43.35
N GLU A 20 -4.67 2.35 43.81
CA GLU A 20 -5.90 3.08 43.48
C GLU A 20 -5.99 3.42 41.99
N LYS A 21 -4.88 3.88 41.39
CA LYS A 21 -4.79 4.10 39.93
C LYS A 21 -5.04 2.80 39.16
N THR A 22 -4.43 1.70 39.61
CA THR A 22 -4.61 0.36 39.00
C THR A 22 -6.06 -0.08 39.08
N PHE A 23 -6.71 0.09 40.23
CA PHE A 23 -8.12 -0.24 40.43
C PHE A 23 -9.03 0.57 39.49
N LEU A 24 -8.80 1.88 39.36
CA LEU A 24 -9.57 2.73 38.44
C LEU A 24 -9.39 2.30 36.98
N MET A 25 -8.16 2.04 36.54
CA MET A 25 -7.87 1.53 35.19
C MET A 25 -8.61 0.21 34.93
N GLY A 26 -8.57 -0.72 35.89
CA GLY A 26 -9.26 -2.00 35.81
C GLY A 26 -10.78 -1.84 35.73
N LEU A 27 -11.36 -0.94 36.53
CA LEU A 27 -12.79 -0.62 36.50
C LEU A 27 -13.21 -0.03 35.15
N LEU A 28 -12.43 0.89 34.60
CA LEU A 28 -12.70 1.50 33.29
C LEU A 28 -12.65 0.44 32.17
N LEU A 29 -11.64 -0.43 32.18
CA LEU A 29 -11.53 -1.52 31.21
C LEU A 29 -12.71 -2.49 31.32
N ALA A 30 -13.08 -2.91 32.53
CA ALA A 30 -14.22 -3.81 32.74
C ALA A 30 -15.54 -3.18 32.27
N ARG A 31 -15.75 -1.87 32.52
CA ARG A 31 -16.93 -1.14 32.05
C ARG A 31 -16.95 -1.00 30.53
N LEU A 32 -15.81 -0.70 29.91
CA LEU A 32 -15.68 -0.64 28.45
C LEU A 32 -15.98 -2.00 27.82
N TYR A 33 -15.37 -3.07 28.33
CA TYR A 33 -15.58 -4.44 27.88
C TYR A 33 -17.07 -4.81 27.97
N GLY A 34 -17.70 -4.58 29.12
CA GLY A 34 -19.13 -4.86 29.33
C GLY A 34 -20.03 -4.06 28.38
N TYR A 35 -19.72 -2.77 28.17
CA TYR A 35 -20.46 -1.93 27.23
C TYR A 35 -20.36 -2.42 25.78
N ARG A 36 -19.16 -2.83 25.34
CA ARG A 36 -18.93 -3.39 24.00
C ARG A 36 -19.63 -4.73 23.81
N ARG A 37 -19.57 -5.61 24.81
CA ARG A 37 -20.29 -6.90 24.80
C ARG A 37 -21.81 -6.71 24.70
N LEU A 38 -22.36 -5.73 25.42
CA LEU A 38 -23.79 -5.40 25.34
C LEU A 38 -24.20 -4.85 23.97
N GLN A 39 -23.37 -4.01 23.34
CA GLN A 39 -23.63 -3.56 21.97
C GLN A 39 -23.63 -4.72 20.96
N ALA A 40 -22.65 -5.62 21.09
CA ALA A 40 -22.58 -6.81 20.24
C ALA A 40 -23.83 -7.70 20.41
N ALA A 41 -24.23 -7.97 21.67
CA ALA A 41 -25.42 -8.77 21.97
C ALA A 41 -26.73 -8.14 21.44
N LYS A 42 -26.80 -6.80 21.38
CA LYS A 42 -27.94 -6.06 20.80
C LYS A 42 -27.89 -5.91 19.29
N GLY A 43 -26.83 -6.40 18.63
CA GLY A 43 -26.61 -6.23 17.20
C GLY A 43 -26.35 -4.77 16.79
N SER A 44 -26.03 -3.89 17.73
CA SER A 44 -25.81 -2.46 17.48
C SER A 44 -24.34 -2.08 17.30
N LEU A 45 -23.44 -3.07 17.31
CA LEU A 45 -22.00 -2.84 17.16
C LEU A 45 -21.65 -2.72 15.68
N PRO A 46 -21.09 -1.57 15.22
CA PRO A 46 -20.65 -1.45 13.84
C PRO A 46 -19.43 -2.35 13.57
N LYS A 47 -19.29 -2.81 12.33
CA LYS A 47 -18.17 -3.66 11.90
C LYS A 47 -16.86 -2.85 11.84
N GLY A 48 -15.74 -3.51 12.10
CA GLY A 48 -14.40 -2.91 12.03
C GLY A 48 -14.00 -2.13 13.30
N LEU A 49 -12.88 -1.41 13.23
CA LEU A 49 -12.35 -0.62 14.36
C LEU A 49 -13.28 0.56 14.70
N GLN A 50 -13.70 0.62 15.96
CA GLN A 50 -14.63 1.61 16.51
C GLN A 50 -13.94 2.61 17.44
N HIS A 51 -12.94 2.16 18.19
CA HIS A 51 -12.31 2.96 19.23
C HIS A 51 -10.91 2.42 19.52
N ILE A 52 -9.98 3.30 19.89
CA ILE A 52 -8.64 2.94 20.33
C ILE A 52 -8.52 3.33 21.79
N LEU A 53 -8.20 2.37 22.65
CA LEU A 53 -7.88 2.59 24.05
C LEU A 53 -6.36 2.65 24.20
N VAL A 54 -5.85 3.72 24.78
CA VAL A 54 -4.42 3.92 25.02
C VAL A 54 -4.14 3.76 26.51
N PHE A 55 -3.24 2.86 26.86
CA PHE A 55 -2.71 2.71 28.21
C PHE A 55 -1.28 3.26 28.27
N GLU A 56 -1.08 4.34 29.02
CA GLU A 56 0.25 4.69 29.51
C GLU A 56 0.56 3.93 30.79
N GLU A 57 1.83 3.56 30.97
CA GLU A 57 2.30 2.79 32.13
C GLU A 57 1.46 1.52 32.37
N ALA A 58 1.19 0.80 31.28
CA ALA A 58 0.30 -0.35 31.32
C ALA A 58 0.76 -1.45 32.29
N HIS A 59 2.04 -1.47 32.70
CA HIS A 59 2.55 -2.36 33.75
C HIS A 59 1.83 -2.18 35.10
N ARG A 60 1.13 -1.07 35.36
CA ARG A 60 0.26 -0.90 36.53
C ARG A 60 -0.84 -1.98 36.55
N LEU A 61 -1.49 -2.19 35.40
CA LEU A 61 -2.60 -3.12 35.21
C LEU A 61 -2.13 -4.52 34.75
N LEU A 62 -1.09 -4.57 33.92
CA LEU A 62 -0.65 -5.76 33.16
C LEU A 62 0.74 -6.22 33.60
N LYS A 63 1.00 -6.16 34.91
CA LYS A 63 2.32 -6.42 35.50
C LYS A 63 2.77 -7.87 35.24
N ASN A 64 4.06 -8.04 34.98
CA ASN A 64 4.70 -9.35 35.06
C ASN A 64 4.83 -9.76 36.54
N VAL A 65 3.93 -10.64 36.98
CA VAL A 65 4.01 -11.26 38.31
C VAL A 65 4.73 -12.60 38.14
N GLY A 66 6.00 -12.66 38.53
CA GLY A 66 6.77 -13.89 38.48
C GLY A 66 6.10 -15.00 39.30
N THR A 67 6.21 -16.25 38.85
CA THR A 67 5.60 -17.45 39.45
C THR A 67 6.16 -17.84 40.83
N GLN A 68 7.02 -17.03 41.45
CA GLN A 68 7.88 -17.44 42.56
C GLN A 68 7.43 -17.02 43.96
N VAL A 69 6.34 -16.26 44.12
CA VAL A 69 5.86 -15.85 45.46
C VAL A 69 4.45 -16.40 45.70
N ALA A 70 4.38 -17.61 46.24
CA ALA A 70 3.14 -18.29 46.62
C ALA A 70 2.54 -17.65 47.89
N THR A 71 1.90 -16.51 47.72
CA THR A 71 0.99 -15.92 48.72
C THR A 71 -0.39 -15.80 48.10
N ASP A 72 -1.45 -15.92 48.91
CA ASP A 72 -2.84 -15.81 48.42
C ASP A 72 -3.09 -14.47 47.70
N ALA A 73 -2.47 -13.39 48.17
CA ALA A 73 -2.53 -12.08 47.54
C ALA A 73 -1.85 -12.03 46.15
N ALA A 74 -0.72 -12.73 45.97
CA ALA A 74 -0.05 -12.83 44.68
C ALA A 74 -0.88 -13.64 43.67
N ASN A 75 -1.53 -14.72 44.13
CA ASN A 75 -2.41 -15.54 43.30
C ASN A 75 -3.64 -14.75 42.80
N LEU A 76 -4.28 -13.97 43.69
CA LEU A 76 -5.40 -13.10 43.31
C LEU A 76 -4.99 -12.03 42.30
N ARG A 77 -3.80 -11.45 42.46
CA ARG A 77 -3.26 -10.47 41.51
C ARG A 77 -2.97 -11.09 40.16
N ALA A 78 -2.39 -12.30 40.12
CA ALA A 78 -2.14 -13.04 38.89
C ALA A 78 -3.45 -13.35 38.15
N GLN A 79 -4.48 -13.82 38.87
CA GLN A 79 -5.81 -14.09 38.29
C GLN A 79 -6.47 -12.83 37.72
N ALA A 80 -6.31 -11.68 38.40
CA ALA A 80 -6.80 -10.40 37.88
C ALA A 80 -6.09 -9.99 36.58
N ILE A 81 -4.76 -10.13 36.52
CA ILE A 81 -3.97 -9.83 35.32
C ILE A 81 -4.39 -10.73 34.16
N GLU A 82 -4.54 -12.04 34.40
CA GLU A 82 -5.03 -12.99 33.39
C GLU A 82 -6.41 -12.59 32.85
N THR A 83 -7.31 -12.20 33.76
CA THR A 83 -8.64 -11.69 33.38
C THR A 83 -8.54 -10.46 32.47
N PHE A 84 -7.65 -9.51 32.77
CA PHE A 84 -7.46 -8.33 31.93
C PHE A 84 -6.83 -8.68 30.58
N VAL A 85 -5.85 -9.58 30.51
CA VAL A 85 -5.25 -10.05 29.25
C VAL A 85 -6.31 -10.71 28.35
N ASN A 86 -7.18 -11.53 28.94
CA ASN A 86 -8.29 -12.16 28.21
C ASN A 86 -9.29 -11.10 27.70
N MET A 87 -9.64 -10.12 28.53
CA MET A 87 -10.47 -8.99 28.09
C MET A 87 -9.82 -8.24 26.92
N LEU A 88 -8.52 -7.93 26.97
CA LEU A 88 -7.82 -7.22 25.90
C LEU A 88 -7.80 -8.01 24.59
N SER A 89 -7.66 -9.33 24.67
CA SER A 89 -7.73 -10.22 23.51
C SER A 89 -9.15 -10.25 22.90
N GLU A 90 -10.17 -10.32 23.75
CA GLU A 90 -11.57 -10.40 23.30
C GLU A 90 -12.12 -9.07 22.78
N VAL A 91 -11.74 -7.92 23.36
CA VAL A 91 -12.27 -6.61 22.93
C VAL A 91 -11.95 -6.30 21.46
N ARG A 92 -10.90 -6.91 20.89
CA ARG A 92 -10.59 -6.83 19.45
C ARG A 92 -11.78 -7.24 18.59
N HIS A 93 -12.51 -8.29 18.98
CA HIS A 93 -13.72 -8.75 18.28
C HIS A 93 -14.85 -7.70 18.31
N TYR A 94 -14.81 -6.80 19.29
CA TYR A 94 -15.77 -5.71 19.43
C TYR A 94 -15.32 -4.40 18.79
N GLY A 95 -14.35 -4.44 17.88
CA GLY A 95 -13.81 -3.25 17.21
C GLY A 95 -13.05 -2.32 18.16
N GLN A 96 -12.52 -2.85 19.27
CA GLN A 96 -11.71 -2.08 20.20
C GLN A 96 -10.23 -2.35 19.92
N GLY A 97 -9.52 -1.34 19.43
CA GLY A 97 -8.06 -1.33 19.40
C GLY A 97 -7.49 -1.01 20.77
N VAL A 98 -6.32 -1.57 21.06
CA VAL A 98 -5.57 -1.31 22.30
C VAL A 98 -4.16 -0.89 21.92
N LEU A 99 -3.70 0.23 22.45
CA LEU A 99 -2.33 0.70 22.36
C LEU A 99 -1.73 0.72 23.75
N VAL A 100 -0.54 0.13 23.90
CA VAL A 100 0.20 0.11 25.15
C VAL A 100 1.48 0.91 24.97
N ALA A 101 1.66 1.94 25.80
CA ALA A 101 2.88 2.71 25.91
C ALA A 101 3.61 2.34 27.20
N GLU A 102 4.81 1.78 27.07
CA GLU A 102 5.62 1.29 28.18
C GLU A 102 7.10 1.58 27.95
N GLN A 103 7.79 2.03 29.01
CA GLN A 103 9.22 2.34 28.97
C GLN A 103 10.08 1.11 29.28
N ILE A 104 9.59 0.19 30.10
CA ILE A 104 10.29 -1.02 30.53
C ILE A 104 9.44 -2.24 30.12
N PRO A 105 9.56 -2.71 28.87
CA PRO A 105 8.76 -3.81 28.31
C PRO A 105 8.76 -5.07 29.19
N SER A 106 9.88 -5.41 29.83
CA SER A 106 10.00 -6.56 30.74
C SER A 106 9.06 -6.51 31.97
N LYS A 107 8.53 -5.33 32.33
CA LYS A 107 7.50 -5.19 33.38
C LYS A 107 6.12 -5.63 32.93
N LEU A 108 5.86 -5.79 31.64
CA LEU A 108 4.59 -6.27 31.11
C LEU A 108 4.55 -7.79 31.14
N THR A 109 3.36 -8.34 31.36
CA THR A 109 3.12 -9.77 31.13
C THR A 109 3.49 -10.15 29.69
N PRO A 110 4.18 -11.29 29.47
CA PRO A 110 4.60 -11.73 28.13
C PRO A 110 3.47 -11.80 27.10
N ASP A 111 2.23 -12.06 27.55
CA ASP A 111 1.08 -12.17 26.66
C ASP A 111 0.75 -10.84 25.95
N VAL A 112 0.95 -9.70 26.60
CA VAL A 112 0.74 -8.38 25.99
C VAL A 112 1.77 -8.14 24.89
N VAL A 113 3.03 -8.50 25.14
CA VAL A 113 4.12 -8.34 24.16
C VAL A 113 3.91 -9.28 22.96
N LYS A 114 3.44 -10.51 23.19
CA LYS A 114 3.18 -11.49 22.12
C LYS A 114 1.93 -11.15 21.30
N ASN A 115 0.85 -10.72 21.94
CA ASN A 115 -0.46 -10.53 21.28
C ASN A 115 -0.63 -9.16 20.60
N THR A 116 0.33 -8.25 20.74
CA THR A 116 0.33 -6.96 20.03
C THR A 116 0.87 -7.12 18.62
N ASN A 117 0.06 -6.78 17.61
CA ASN A 117 0.39 -6.97 16.19
C ASN A 117 1.28 -5.86 15.60
N LEU A 118 1.23 -4.66 16.14
CA LEU A 118 2.07 -3.52 15.75
C LEU A 118 2.96 -3.12 16.92
N LYS A 119 4.26 -3.02 16.67
CA LYS A 119 5.27 -2.64 17.66
C LYS A 119 6.07 -1.46 17.14
N LEU A 120 6.13 -0.39 17.95
CA LEU A 120 6.95 0.79 17.70
C LEU A 120 7.95 0.91 18.86
N VAL A 121 9.21 0.66 18.57
CA VAL A 121 10.28 0.56 19.57
C VAL A 121 11.23 1.73 19.41
N HIS A 122 11.24 2.63 20.39
CA HIS A 122 12.26 3.66 20.52
C HIS A 122 13.53 3.08 21.17
N ARG A 123 14.46 3.95 21.60
CA ARG A 123 15.70 3.52 22.24
C ARG A 123 15.43 2.65 23.47
N LEU A 124 15.99 1.43 23.46
CA LEU A 124 16.00 0.49 24.59
C LEU A 124 17.44 0.15 24.98
N LEU A 125 17.77 0.31 26.26
CA LEU A 125 19.12 0.12 26.78
C LEU A 125 19.33 -1.27 27.35
N ALA A 126 18.40 -1.73 28.19
CA ALA A 126 18.52 -2.98 28.91
C ALA A 126 18.50 -4.18 27.95
N GLN A 127 19.31 -5.21 28.26
CA GLN A 127 19.46 -6.35 27.36
C GLN A 127 18.22 -7.24 27.33
N ASP A 128 17.64 -7.50 28.49
CA ASP A 128 16.40 -8.22 28.69
C ASP A 128 15.22 -7.56 27.95
N ASP A 129 15.08 -6.24 28.02
CA ASP A 129 14.05 -5.51 27.26
C ASP A 129 14.24 -5.66 25.74
N ARG A 130 15.48 -5.60 25.26
CA ARG A 130 15.82 -5.75 23.84
C ARG A 130 15.55 -7.17 23.34
N GLU A 131 15.88 -8.18 24.14
CA GLU A 131 15.64 -9.59 23.79
C GLU A 131 14.15 -9.90 23.79
N SER A 132 13.42 -9.46 24.84
CA SER A 132 11.98 -9.70 24.99
C SER A 132 11.18 -9.13 23.81
N LEU A 133 11.45 -7.89 23.39
CA LEU A 133 10.78 -7.28 22.24
C LEU A 133 11.35 -7.76 20.90
N GLY A 134 12.68 -7.79 20.76
CA GLY A 134 13.34 -8.07 19.48
C GLY A 134 12.99 -9.44 18.90
N GLN A 135 12.86 -10.46 19.76
CA GLN A 135 12.43 -11.80 19.35
C GLN A 135 11.01 -11.80 18.76
N THR A 136 10.12 -10.94 19.25
CA THR A 136 8.74 -10.83 18.74
C THR A 136 8.62 -9.98 17.47
N MET A 137 9.71 -9.34 17.04
CA MET A 137 9.77 -8.46 15.86
C MET A 137 10.66 -9.01 14.75
N ASN A 138 11.04 -10.30 14.82
CA ASN A 138 11.97 -10.95 13.90
C ASN A 138 13.31 -10.19 13.75
N MET A 139 13.82 -9.61 14.84
CA MET A 139 15.11 -8.92 14.82
C MET A 139 16.28 -9.88 14.88
N THR A 140 17.29 -9.61 14.05
CA THR A 140 18.62 -10.19 14.19
C THR A 140 19.37 -9.58 15.39
N GLU A 141 20.37 -10.26 15.93
CA GLU A 141 21.17 -9.72 17.05
C GLU A 141 21.79 -8.33 16.76
N PRO A 142 22.36 -8.06 15.56
CA PRO A 142 22.84 -6.72 15.24
C PRO A 142 21.72 -5.66 15.28
N GLN A 143 20.51 -5.99 14.82
CA GLN A 143 19.35 -5.09 14.89
C GLN A 143 18.91 -4.85 16.34
N MET A 144 18.88 -5.89 17.18
CA MET A 144 18.60 -5.74 18.61
C MET A 144 19.65 -4.85 19.29
N ARG A 145 20.95 -5.01 18.97
CA ARG A 145 22.01 -4.13 19.50
C ARG A 145 21.85 -2.67 19.06
N ARG A 146 21.36 -2.42 17.83
CA ARG A 146 21.11 -1.07 17.31
C ARG A 146 20.11 -0.28 18.15
N LEU A 147 19.15 -0.94 18.82
CA LEU A 147 18.17 -0.28 19.69
C LEU A 147 18.81 0.61 20.77
N THR A 148 20.00 0.25 21.26
CA THR A 148 20.73 1.01 22.30
C THR A 148 21.22 2.39 21.83
N THR A 149 21.40 2.55 20.52
CA THR A 149 22.01 3.74 19.91
C THR A 149 21.00 4.59 19.15
N LEU A 150 19.71 4.23 19.18
CA LEU A 150 18.67 5.05 18.56
C LEU A 150 18.66 6.45 19.19
N ARG A 151 18.60 7.46 18.33
CA ARG A 151 18.49 8.88 18.74
C ARG A 151 17.04 9.23 19.03
N ALA A 152 16.81 10.35 19.71
CA ALA A 152 15.46 10.90 19.84
C ALA A 152 14.86 11.13 18.45
N GLY A 153 13.63 10.65 18.23
CA GLY A 153 12.98 10.63 16.92
C GLY A 153 13.38 9.45 16.02
N GLU A 154 14.30 8.57 16.41
CA GLU A 154 14.46 7.27 15.74
C GLU A 154 13.59 6.22 16.44
N ALA A 155 12.96 5.35 15.65
CA ALA A 155 12.17 4.24 16.12
C ALA A 155 12.29 3.05 15.17
N VAL A 156 11.97 1.86 15.64
CA VAL A 156 11.86 0.67 14.82
C VAL A 156 10.41 0.19 14.84
N ALA A 157 9.82 0.01 13.66
CA ALA A 157 8.46 -0.48 13.49
C ALA A 157 8.44 -1.93 13.00
N TYR A 158 7.47 -2.69 13.48
CA TYR A 158 7.16 -4.03 13.01
C TYR A 158 5.66 -4.22 13.06
N ALA A 159 5.06 -4.65 11.95
CA ALA A 159 3.69 -5.14 11.91
C ALA A 159 3.66 -6.63 11.61
N GLU A 160 2.66 -7.33 12.15
CA GLU A 160 2.39 -8.73 11.86
C GLU A 160 2.28 -8.95 10.35
N GLY A 161 3.08 -9.88 9.82
CA GLY A 161 3.16 -10.19 8.39
C GLY A 161 4.35 -9.56 7.67
N ASP A 162 5.04 -8.60 8.30
CA ASP A 162 6.30 -8.09 7.78
C ASP A 162 7.42 -9.14 7.92
N ASP A 163 8.30 -9.20 6.92
CA ASP A 163 9.44 -10.11 6.90
C ASP A 163 10.60 -9.63 7.81
N HIS A 164 10.69 -8.32 8.07
CA HIS A 164 11.68 -7.72 8.95
C HIS A 164 11.19 -6.37 9.50
N PRO A 165 11.80 -5.86 10.59
CA PRO A 165 11.43 -4.57 11.15
C PRO A 165 12.07 -3.40 10.39
N PHE A 166 11.36 -2.27 10.32
CA PHE A 166 11.75 -1.06 9.59
C PHE A 166 12.27 0.03 10.52
N LEU A 167 13.41 0.62 10.20
CA LEU A 167 13.90 1.83 10.89
C LEU A 167 13.12 3.05 10.39
N LEU A 168 12.53 3.80 11.32
CA LEU A 168 11.74 4.99 11.07
C LEU A 168 12.37 6.23 11.70
N SER A 169 12.09 7.38 11.08
CA SER A 169 12.31 8.70 11.67
C SER A 169 10.97 9.35 11.99
N VAL A 170 10.70 9.52 13.28
CA VAL A 170 9.55 10.20 13.84
C VAL A 170 9.90 11.67 14.03
N THR A 171 9.04 12.55 13.50
CA THR A 171 9.19 14.00 13.67
C THR A 171 9.18 14.37 15.16
N ASP A 172 10.26 14.98 15.63
CA ASP A 172 10.31 15.58 16.98
C ASP A 172 9.51 16.88 16.98
N PHE A 173 8.23 16.76 17.33
CA PHE A 173 7.30 17.87 17.39
C PHE A 173 7.64 18.90 18.48
N LYS A 174 8.18 18.45 19.63
CA LYS A 174 8.58 19.37 20.71
C LYS A 174 9.70 20.28 20.23
N LYS A 175 10.71 19.71 19.58
CA LYS A 175 11.82 20.45 19.00
C LYS A 175 11.39 21.32 17.83
N ARG A 176 10.56 20.79 16.92
CA ARG A 176 10.10 21.50 15.73
C ARG A 176 9.29 22.76 16.05
N PHE A 177 8.50 22.72 17.13
CA PHE A 177 7.63 23.82 17.54
C PHE A 177 8.15 24.56 18.77
N HIS A 178 9.40 24.32 19.19
CA HIS A 178 10.05 24.97 20.35
C HIS A 178 9.19 24.95 21.63
N LEU A 179 8.55 23.82 21.90
CA LEU A 179 7.61 23.70 23.01
C LEU A 179 8.37 23.50 24.32
N HIS A 180 8.25 24.49 25.20
CA HIS A 180 8.74 24.43 26.56
C HIS A 180 7.53 24.56 27.50
N MET A 181 6.94 23.42 27.88
CA MET A 181 5.71 23.30 28.69
C MET A 181 4.51 24.07 28.12
N PRO A 182 3.86 23.55 27.07
CA PRO A 182 2.74 24.26 26.44
C PRO A 182 1.54 24.31 27.39
N THR A 183 0.89 25.46 27.46
CA THR A 183 -0.43 25.64 28.08
C THR A 183 -1.49 24.83 27.33
N ASP A 184 -2.63 24.55 27.97
CA ASP A 184 -3.77 23.86 27.32
C ASP A 184 -4.23 24.57 26.04
N GLN A 185 -4.18 25.89 26.01
CA GLN A 185 -4.54 26.69 24.84
C GLN A 185 -3.53 26.51 23.70
N GLU A 186 -2.23 26.47 24.00
CA GLU A 186 -1.18 26.21 23.02
C GLU A 186 -1.26 24.76 22.50
N LEU A 187 -1.46 23.78 23.39
CA LEU A 187 -1.68 22.38 23.02
C LEU A 187 -2.89 22.23 22.09
N SER A 188 -4.01 22.86 22.45
CA SER A 188 -5.23 22.87 21.63
C SER A 188 -4.99 23.49 20.26
N ALA A 189 -4.33 24.64 20.19
CA ALA A 189 -4.01 25.31 18.92
C ALA A 189 -3.06 24.47 18.04
N LEU A 190 -2.07 23.83 18.66
CA LEU A 190 -1.07 23.04 17.96
C LEU A 190 -1.57 21.63 17.59
N SER A 191 -2.61 21.11 18.26
CA SER A 191 -3.21 19.80 18.02
C SER A 191 -3.45 19.51 16.53
N ARG A 192 -3.93 20.50 15.78
CA ARG A 192 -4.19 20.42 14.34
C ARG A 192 -2.94 20.10 13.52
N HIS A 193 -1.77 20.57 13.95
CA HIS A 193 -0.50 20.30 13.27
C HIS A 193 0.04 18.91 13.61
N TYR A 194 -0.14 18.46 14.86
CA TYR A 194 0.31 17.12 15.30
C TYR A 194 -0.44 15.99 14.61
N ILE A 195 -1.76 16.16 14.48
CA ILE A 195 -2.63 15.11 13.93
C ILE A 195 -2.70 15.13 12.40
N SER A 196 -2.07 16.11 11.75
CA SER A 196 -2.10 16.25 10.29
C SER A 196 -1.19 15.23 9.62
N LEU A 197 -1.78 14.44 8.73
CA LEU A 197 -1.14 13.44 7.88
C LEU A 197 -0.69 14.02 6.53
N ALA A 198 -1.05 15.27 6.21
CA ALA A 198 -0.69 15.91 4.95
C ALA A 198 0.80 15.81 4.59
N PRO A 199 1.77 16.03 5.51
CA PRO A 199 3.19 15.93 5.20
C PRO A 199 3.66 14.52 4.79
N TYR A 200 2.86 13.49 5.10
CA TYR A 200 3.18 12.08 4.88
C TYR A 200 2.42 11.48 3.70
N LEU A 201 1.62 12.28 2.99
CA LEU A 201 0.91 11.83 1.79
C LEU A 201 1.89 11.60 0.63
N LEU A 202 1.80 10.42 0.00
CA LEU A 202 2.51 10.11 -1.24
C LEU A 202 2.14 11.10 -2.37
N THR A 203 0.86 11.50 -2.38
CA THR A 203 0.29 12.47 -3.33
C THR A 203 -0.26 13.68 -2.56
N PRO A 204 0.56 14.72 -2.26
CA PRO A 204 0.09 15.90 -1.51
C PRO A 204 -1.04 16.66 -2.23
N ASP A 205 -1.21 16.45 -3.53
CA ASP A 205 -2.17 17.08 -4.40
C ASP A 205 -3.53 16.39 -4.45
N ILE A 206 -3.86 15.50 -3.50
CA ILE A 206 -5.17 14.80 -3.46
C ILE A 206 -6.38 15.74 -3.59
N ARG A 207 -6.30 16.96 -3.06
CA ARG A 207 -7.37 17.97 -3.13
C ARG A 207 -7.61 18.46 -4.57
N LEU A 208 -6.55 18.56 -5.39
CA LEU A 208 -6.68 18.93 -6.81
C LEU A 208 -7.48 17.88 -7.59
N HIS A 209 -7.46 16.64 -7.12
CA HIS A 209 -8.17 15.51 -7.72
C HIS A 209 -9.59 15.35 -7.20
N GLY A 210 -10.05 16.22 -6.28
CA GLY A 210 -11.39 16.17 -5.69
C GLY A 210 -11.56 15.15 -4.56
N LEU A 211 -10.46 14.51 -4.12
CA LEU A 211 -10.48 13.64 -2.94
C LEU A 211 -10.61 14.50 -1.68
N ARG A 212 -11.45 14.05 -0.74
CA ARG A 212 -11.74 14.78 0.49
C ARG A 212 -10.87 14.23 1.61
N PRO A 213 -9.87 14.99 2.08
CA PRO A 213 -9.10 14.54 3.23
C PRO A 213 -9.97 14.54 4.48
N THR A 214 -9.65 13.62 5.38
CA THR A 214 -10.26 13.49 6.69
C THR A 214 -9.90 14.69 7.58
N ARG A 215 -10.44 14.73 8.81
CA ARG A 215 -10.05 15.71 9.84
C ARG A 215 -8.55 15.69 10.20
N PHE A 216 -7.84 14.66 9.77
CA PHE A 216 -6.41 14.47 9.95
C PHE A 216 -5.62 14.88 8.70
N ASP A 217 -6.21 15.59 7.73
CA ASP A 217 -5.59 15.96 6.44
C ASP A 217 -5.02 14.80 5.62
N GLY A 218 -5.42 13.56 5.93
CA GLY A 218 -5.04 12.34 5.21
C GLY A 218 -6.23 11.69 4.51
N LEU A 219 -5.97 10.64 3.74
CA LEU A 219 -7.01 9.78 3.18
C LEU A 219 -7.72 9.00 4.30
N ASP A 220 -8.98 8.61 4.05
CA ASP A 220 -9.67 7.69 4.95
C ASP A 220 -8.90 6.37 5.06
N ALA A 221 -8.63 5.92 6.27
CA ALA A 221 -7.74 4.79 6.51
C ALA A 221 -8.30 3.47 5.94
N ILE A 222 -9.63 3.28 5.96
CA ILE A 222 -10.29 2.08 5.45
C ILE A 222 -10.20 2.07 3.92
N ILE A 223 -10.48 3.21 3.29
CA ILE A 223 -10.31 3.36 1.84
C ILE A 223 -8.85 3.17 1.44
N TYR A 224 -7.92 3.81 2.16
CA TYR A 224 -6.49 3.72 1.86
C TYR A 224 -5.97 2.29 1.97
N GLU A 225 -6.35 1.55 3.02
CA GLU A 225 -6.00 0.13 3.18
C GLU A 225 -6.57 -0.74 2.03
N ALA A 226 -7.83 -0.53 1.64
CA ALA A 226 -8.44 -1.24 0.52
C ALA A 226 -7.67 -0.97 -0.79
N VAL A 227 -7.30 0.29 -1.04
CA VAL A 227 -6.52 0.68 -2.22
C VAL A 227 -5.10 0.10 -2.18
N LEU A 228 -4.42 0.12 -1.04
CA LEU A 228 -3.10 -0.49 -0.88
C LEU A 228 -3.14 -2.00 -1.15
N TYR A 229 -4.19 -2.71 -0.74
CA TYR A 229 -4.36 -4.11 -1.07
C TYR A 229 -4.38 -4.34 -2.60
N HIS A 230 -5.04 -3.47 -3.36
CA HIS A 230 -5.02 -3.54 -4.82
C HIS A 230 -3.67 -3.17 -5.41
N LEU A 231 -2.98 -2.16 -4.87
CA LEU A 231 -1.66 -1.74 -5.35
C LEU A 231 -0.57 -2.78 -5.08
N ASN A 232 -0.68 -3.54 -3.98
CA ASN A 232 0.31 -4.53 -3.58
C ASN A 232 0.08 -5.92 -4.22
N GLN A 233 -0.90 -6.09 -5.11
CA GLN A 233 -1.07 -7.34 -5.86
C GLN A 233 0.07 -7.54 -6.86
N GLY A 234 0.47 -8.79 -7.09
CA GLY A 234 1.48 -9.14 -8.10
C GLY A 234 1.09 -8.76 -9.55
N THR A 235 -0.17 -8.45 -9.81
CA THR A 235 -0.70 -8.07 -11.13
C THR A 235 -0.81 -6.55 -11.34
N THR A 236 -0.56 -5.73 -10.32
CA THR A 236 -0.73 -4.26 -10.36
C THR A 236 0.00 -3.62 -11.52
N GLN A 237 1.25 -4.01 -11.76
CA GLN A 237 2.08 -3.45 -12.83
C GLN A 237 1.43 -3.64 -14.22
N ALA A 238 0.84 -4.81 -14.46
CA ALA A 238 0.16 -5.12 -15.71
C ALA A 238 -1.14 -4.32 -15.85
N VAL A 239 -1.91 -4.14 -14.77
CA VAL A 239 -3.14 -3.33 -14.77
C VAL A 239 -2.84 -1.90 -15.21
N TRP A 240 -1.87 -1.23 -14.58
CA TRP A 240 -1.51 0.14 -14.92
C TRP A 240 -0.86 0.26 -16.30
N ALA A 241 -0.09 -0.74 -16.72
CA ALA A 241 0.44 -0.78 -18.08
C ALA A 241 -0.68 -0.87 -19.14
N ARG A 242 -1.74 -1.66 -18.89
CA ARG A 242 -2.91 -1.70 -19.78
C ARG A 242 -3.65 -0.37 -19.82
N LEU A 243 -3.85 0.29 -18.67
CA LEU A 243 -4.51 1.60 -18.62
C LEU A 243 -3.74 2.67 -19.39
N ILE A 244 -2.42 2.74 -19.22
CA ILE A 244 -1.58 3.68 -19.96
C ILE A 244 -1.59 3.34 -21.45
N ALA A 245 -1.41 2.07 -21.83
CA ALA A 245 -1.48 1.64 -23.22
C ALA A 245 -2.84 1.96 -23.87
N ARG A 246 -3.95 1.72 -23.17
CA ARG A 246 -5.30 2.08 -23.66
C ARG A 246 -5.46 3.59 -23.78
N THR A 247 -4.90 4.37 -22.88
CA THR A 247 -4.97 5.84 -22.95
C THR A 247 -4.27 6.40 -24.19
N VAL A 248 -3.17 5.78 -24.61
CA VAL A 248 -2.41 6.21 -25.78
C VAL A 248 -2.98 5.61 -27.07
N PHE A 249 -3.32 4.32 -27.08
CA PHE A 249 -3.57 3.54 -28.30
C PHE A 249 -5.01 3.13 -28.56
N ASN A 250 -5.84 3.01 -27.51
CA ASN A 250 -7.22 2.58 -27.63
C ASN A 250 -8.12 3.13 -26.52
N ARG A 251 -8.41 4.44 -26.58
CA ARG A 251 -9.18 5.12 -25.53
C ARG A 251 -10.61 4.62 -25.41
N ALA A 252 -11.17 4.07 -26.48
CA ALA A 252 -12.50 3.48 -26.48
C ALA A 252 -12.61 2.28 -25.50
N ALA A 253 -11.48 1.64 -25.15
CA ALA A 253 -11.45 0.56 -24.17
C ALA A 253 -11.31 1.03 -22.71
N LEU A 254 -11.11 2.34 -22.45
CA LEU A 254 -10.97 2.86 -21.08
C LEU A 254 -12.23 2.70 -20.23
N PRO A 255 -13.46 2.99 -20.71
CA PRO A 255 -14.67 2.81 -19.90
C PRO A 255 -14.82 1.37 -19.38
N ALA A 256 -14.60 0.38 -20.24
CA ALA A 256 -14.62 -1.03 -19.86
C ALA A 256 -13.51 -1.37 -18.85
N ALA A 257 -12.32 -0.78 -19.01
CA ALA A 257 -11.20 -0.95 -18.07
C ALA A 257 -11.54 -0.43 -16.67
N LEU A 258 -12.11 0.77 -16.58
CA LEU A 258 -12.49 1.38 -15.31
C LEU A 258 -13.66 0.63 -14.66
N GLN A 259 -14.59 0.11 -15.45
CA GLN A 259 -15.66 -0.73 -14.92
C GLN A 259 -15.13 -2.03 -14.32
N GLN A 260 -14.11 -2.64 -14.94
CA GLN A 260 -13.45 -3.81 -14.38
C GLN A 260 -12.76 -3.51 -13.04
N LEU A 261 -12.08 -2.36 -12.90
CA LEU A 261 -11.49 -1.94 -11.63
C LEU A 261 -12.56 -1.72 -10.56
N ARG A 262 -13.68 -1.06 -10.92
CA ARG A 262 -14.82 -0.86 -10.02
C ARG A 262 -15.35 -2.19 -9.50
N GLN A 263 -15.51 -3.18 -10.38
CA GLN A 263 -15.93 -4.53 -10.00
C GLN A 263 -14.90 -5.23 -9.10
N GLN A 264 -13.60 -5.05 -9.35
CA GLN A 264 -12.55 -5.63 -8.51
C GLN A 264 -12.55 -5.05 -7.08
N ILE A 265 -12.76 -3.74 -6.94
CA ILE A 265 -12.90 -3.08 -5.64
C ILE A 265 -14.16 -3.58 -4.93
N ALA A 266 -15.30 -3.65 -5.64
CA ALA A 266 -16.57 -4.13 -5.08
C ALA A 266 -16.57 -5.62 -4.71
N ALA A 267 -15.76 -6.44 -5.38
CA ALA A 267 -15.62 -7.86 -5.09
C ALA A 267 -14.73 -8.13 -3.86
N GLN A 268 -14.06 -7.12 -3.32
CA GLN A 268 -13.16 -7.30 -2.20
C GLN A 268 -13.96 -7.63 -0.92
N PRO A 269 -13.57 -8.65 -0.14
CA PRO A 269 -14.30 -9.06 1.06
C PRO A 269 -14.20 -8.05 2.24
N ARG A 270 -13.47 -6.93 2.07
CA ARG A 270 -13.25 -5.92 3.10
C ARG A 270 -14.29 -4.80 3.02
N HIS A 271 -14.66 -4.31 4.20
CA HIS A 271 -15.88 -3.57 4.49
C HIS A 271 -15.90 -2.12 3.96
N LEU A 272 -15.94 -1.94 2.64
CA LEU A 272 -16.36 -0.66 2.06
C LEU A 272 -17.88 -0.59 2.01
N THR A 273 -18.43 0.54 2.45
CA THR A 273 -19.84 0.87 2.20
C THR A 273 -20.05 1.17 0.72
N LEU A 274 -21.31 1.13 0.26
CA LEU A 274 -21.65 1.50 -1.12
C LEU A 274 -21.09 2.88 -1.52
N ALA A 275 -21.11 3.85 -0.61
CA ALA A 275 -20.57 5.19 -0.84
C ALA A 275 -19.03 5.21 -0.95
N GLN A 276 -18.32 4.33 -0.25
CA GLN A 276 -16.86 4.29 -0.24
C GLN A 276 -16.25 3.60 -1.46
N HIS A 277 -17.01 2.80 -2.22
CA HIS A 277 -16.49 2.13 -3.42
C HIS A 277 -16.02 3.13 -4.49
N GLU A 278 -16.77 4.21 -4.72
CA GLU A 278 -16.39 5.22 -5.71
C GLU A 278 -15.16 6.01 -5.23
N GLU A 279 -15.14 6.42 -3.97
CA GLU A 279 -13.97 7.11 -3.39
C GLU A 279 -12.71 6.23 -3.40
N ALA A 280 -12.87 4.91 -3.20
CA ALA A 280 -11.78 3.95 -3.32
C ALA A 280 -11.28 3.82 -4.77
N LEU A 281 -12.17 3.82 -5.77
CA LEU A 281 -11.77 3.84 -7.18
C LEU A 281 -10.99 5.12 -7.51
N GLU A 282 -11.49 6.28 -7.10
CA GLU A 282 -10.80 7.56 -7.33
C GLU A 282 -9.44 7.60 -6.62
N THR A 283 -9.37 7.13 -5.39
CA THR A 283 -8.11 7.02 -4.62
C THR A 283 -7.13 6.06 -5.29
N LEU A 284 -7.61 4.91 -5.79
CA LEU A 284 -6.81 3.96 -6.57
C LEU A 284 -6.25 4.60 -7.84
N LEU A 285 -7.05 5.40 -8.55
CA LEU A 285 -6.59 6.13 -9.74
C LEU A 285 -5.50 7.15 -9.41
N VAL A 286 -5.68 7.94 -8.35
CA VAL A 286 -4.67 8.93 -7.93
C VAL A 286 -3.35 8.28 -7.53
N LEU A 287 -3.39 7.30 -6.62
CA LEU A 287 -2.19 6.64 -6.11
C LEU A 287 -1.56 5.72 -7.16
N GLY A 288 -2.37 4.99 -7.91
CA GLY A 288 -1.88 4.07 -8.92
C GLY A 288 -1.23 4.76 -10.11
N VAL A 289 -1.77 5.88 -10.58
CA VAL A 289 -1.12 6.71 -11.61
C VAL A 289 0.20 7.28 -11.08
N PHE A 290 0.24 7.73 -9.82
CA PHE A 290 1.48 8.16 -9.17
C PHE A 290 2.54 7.05 -9.20
N HIS A 291 2.24 5.86 -8.66
CA HIS A 291 3.18 4.74 -8.65
C HIS A 291 3.62 4.34 -10.06
N ALA A 292 2.67 4.25 -11.00
CA ALA A 292 2.93 3.84 -12.37
C ALA A 292 3.89 4.78 -13.10
N LEU A 293 3.71 6.09 -12.97
CA LEU A 293 4.54 7.08 -13.67
C LEU A 293 5.86 7.35 -12.96
N HIS A 294 5.91 7.34 -11.62
CA HIS A 294 7.18 7.42 -10.90
C HIS A 294 8.09 6.22 -11.19
N ALA A 295 7.53 5.00 -11.26
CA ALA A 295 8.31 3.82 -11.66
C ALA A 295 8.86 3.93 -13.09
N ARG A 296 8.10 4.53 -14.02
CA ARG A 296 8.56 4.79 -15.40
C ARG A 296 9.63 5.88 -15.43
N GLY A 297 9.42 6.95 -14.67
CA GLY A 297 10.37 8.05 -14.57
C GLY A 297 11.71 7.59 -14.04
N ALA A 298 11.72 6.79 -12.97
CA ALA A 298 12.95 6.20 -12.42
C ALA A 298 13.68 5.32 -13.44
N GLN A 299 12.97 4.46 -14.17
CA GLN A 299 13.57 3.60 -15.20
C GLN A 299 14.09 4.36 -16.43
N ARG A 300 13.53 5.55 -16.72
CA ARG A 300 13.86 6.34 -17.91
C ARG A 300 14.71 7.58 -17.61
N GLY A 301 15.02 7.84 -16.34
CA GLY A 301 15.72 9.06 -15.92
C GLY A 301 14.92 10.34 -16.13
N TRP A 302 13.58 10.28 -16.08
CA TRP A 302 12.74 11.48 -16.14
C TRP A 302 12.82 12.26 -14.83
N SER A 303 12.87 13.59 -14.92
CA SER A 303 12.79 14.46 -13.75
C SER A 303 11.42 14.35 -13.08
N TYR A 304 11.34 14.66 -11.78
CA TYR A 304 10.07 14.70 -11.05
C TYR A 304 9.06 15.66 -11.70
N ALA A 305 9.51 16.83 -12.16
CA ALA A 305 8.66 17.79 -12.86
C ALA A 305 8.08 17.22 -14.18
N LEU A 306 8.87 16.43 -14.91
CA LEU A 306 8.39 15.76 -16.12
C LEU A 306 7.37 14.66 -15.77
N VAL A 307 7.63 13.87 -14.73
CA VAL A 307 6.69 12.86 -14.22
C VAL A 307 5.37 13.51 -13.83
N ASP A 308 5.39 14.64 -13.12
CA ASP A 308 4.18 15.39 -12.76
C ASP A 308 3.42 15.93 -13.97
N SER A 309 4.14 16.42 -15.00
CA SER A 309 3.51 16.89 -16.25
C SER A 309 2.77 15.78 -17.01
N LEU A 310 3.12 14.52 -16.78
CA LEU A 310 2.40 13.34 -17.28
C LEU A 310 1.31 12.89 -16.31
N ARG A 311 1.61 12.90 -15.00
CA ARG A 311 0.73 12.40 -13.94
C ARG A 311 -0.55 13.20 -13.83
N LEU A 312 -0.44 14.52 -13.77
CA LEU A 312 -1.59 15.41 -13.61
C LEU A 312 -2.68 15.22 -14.69
N PRO A 313 -2.38 15.30 -16.01
CA PRO A 313 -3.40 15.10 -17.03
C PRO A 313 -3.93 13.66 -17.08
N LEU A 314 -3.09 12.65 -16.83
CA LEU A 314 -3.58 11.27 -16.80
C LEU A 314 -4.56 11.05 -15.64
N THR A 315 -4.22 11.50 -14.43
CA THR A 315 -5.09 11.39 -13.26
C THR A 315 -6.39 12.15 -13.48
N ALA A 316 -6.32 13.40 -13.95
CA ALA A 316 -7.51 14.22 -14.21
C ALA A 316 -8.44 13.58 -15.26
N GLY A 317 -7.87 13.09 -16.37
CA GLY A 317 -8.64 12.43 -17.42
C GLY A 317 -9.30 11.13 -16.95
N LEU A 318 -8.57 10.27 -16.23
CA LEU A 318 -9.12 9.02 -15.72
C LEU A 318 -10.20 9.24 -14.66
N LEU A 319 -10.02 10.22 -13.77
CA LEU A 319 -11.03 10.58 -12.76
C LEU A 319 -12.29 11.13 -13.41
N LYS A 320 -12.14 12.02 -14.39
CA LYS A 320 -13.29 12.57 -15.11
C LYS A 320 -14.06 11.47 -15.85
N LEU A 321 -13.36 10.53 -16.47
CA LEU A 321 -13.98 9.37 -17.10
C LEU A 321 -14.65 8.44 -16.07
N ALA A 322 -14.03 8.21 -14.90
CA ALA A 322 -14.58 7.36 -13.85
C ALA A 322 -15.89 7.93 -13.28
N ARG A 323 -15.97 9.26 -13.13
CA ARG A 323 -17.12 10.00 -12.60
C ARG A 323 -18.28 10.14 -13.59
N THR A 324 -17.98 10.37 -14.86
CA THR A 324 -18.99 10.72 -15.87
C THR A 324 -19.37 9.54 -16.76
N GLY A 325 -18.48 8.56 -16.91
CA GLY A 325 -18.60 7.51 -17.92
C GLY A 325 -18.36 7.98 -19.35
N GLU A 326 -18.15 9.29 -19.58
CA GLU A 326 -18.09 9.88 -20.91
C GLU A 326 -16.65 10.18 -21.35
N LEU A 327 -16.19 9.48 -22.40
CA LEU A 327 -14.85 9.71 -22.94
C LEU A 327 -14.65 11.12 -23.50
N LYS A 328 -15.71 11.74 -24.01
CA LYS A 328 -15.66 13.12 -24.54
C LYS A 328 -15.25 14.12 -23.47
N GLU A 329 -15.74 13.94 -22.26
CA GLU A 329 -15.43 14.82 -21.14
C GLU A 329 -13.96 14.74 -20.72
N ALA A 330 -13.38 13.54 -20.77
CA ALA A 330 -11.98 13.28 -20.41
C ALA A 330 -10.97 13.53 -21.56
N ALA A 331 -11.46 13.72 -22.79
CA ALA A 331 -10.63 13.69 -24.00
C ALA A 331 -9.46 14.67 -23.96
N THR A 332 -9.69 15.92 -23.53
CA THR A 332 -8.65 16.96 -23.48
C THR A 332 -7.46 16.56 -22.61
N GLU A 333 -7.72 16.05 -21.41
CA GLU A 333 -6.66 15.66 -20.47
C GLU A 333 -5.94 14.38 -20.93
N LEU A 334 -6.69 13.39 -21.43
CA LEU A 334 -6.11 12.16 -21.96
C LEU A 334 -5.28 12.42 -23.24
N ASP A 335 -5.68 13.38 -24.07
CA ASP A 335 -4.90 13.86 -25.22
C ASP A 335 -3.61 14.54 -24.80
N ARG A 336 -3.68 15.41 -23.79
CA ARG A 336 -2.51 16.09 -23.23
C ARG A 336 -1.49 15.07 -22.72
N PHE A 337 -1.95 14.10 -21.93
CA PHE A 337 -1.10 13.00 -21.47
C PHE A 337 -0.49 12.22 -22.64
N ALA A 338 -1.31 11.76 -23.59
CA ALA A 338 -0.85 10.90 -24.67
C ALA A 338 0.24 11.58 -25.53
N ARG A 339 0.05 12.86 -25.89
CA ARG A 339 1.03 13.64 -26.67
C ARG A 339 2.36 13.79 -25.94
N THR A 340 2.32 14.15 -24.66
CA THR A 340 3.55 14.29 -23.86
C THR A 340 4.21 12.93 -23.66
N TYR A 341 3.44 11.88 -23.39
CA TYR A 341 3.95 10.53 -23.21
C TYR A 341 4.63 10.00 -24.48
N GLU A 342 3.98 10.20 -25.63
CA GLU A 342 4.51 9.90 -26.96
C GLU A 342 5.84 10.59 -27.21
N PHE A 343 5.88 11.90 -27.01
CA PHE A 343 7.10 12.67 -27.23
C PHE A 343 8.26 12.20 -26.36
N GLN A 344 8.02 11.95 -25.07
CA GLN A 344 9.04 11.53 -24.11
C GLN A 344 9.43 10.05 -24.23
N SER A 345 8.64 9.26 -24.95
CA SER A 345 8.87 7.82 -25.15
C SER A 345 9.70 7.50 -26.38
N LYS A 346 9.84 8.43 -27.33
CA LYS A 346 10.65 8.24 -28.53
C LYS A 346 12.14 8.11 -28.15
N ARG A 347 12.82 7.15 -28.78
CA ARG A 347 14.28 7.02 -28.69
C ARG A 347 14.89 6.97 -30.08
N ARG A 348 16.18 7.32 -30.16
CA ARG A 348 16.97 7.18 -31.40
C ARG A 348 17.28 5.72 -31.72
N TRP A 349 17.45 4.89 -30.69
CA TRP A 349 17.85 3.50 -30.83
C TRP A 349 17.03 2.60 -29.90
N GLY A 350 16.74 1.39 -30.38
CA GLY A 350 16.10 0.35 -29.59
C GLY A 350 17.09 -0.60 -28.93
N PRO A 351 16.69 -1.30 -27.85
CA PRO A 351 17.58 -2.21 -27.12
C PRO A 351 17.83 -3.54 -27.84
N TYR A 352 17.18 -3.80 -28.98
CA TYR A 352 17.26 -5.07 -29.70
C TYR A 352 17.75 -4.84 -31.14
N PRO A 353 18.52 -5.77 -31.73
CA PRO A 353 18.98 -5.67 -33.12
C PRO A 353 17.85 -5.42 -34.12
N GLY A 354 16.71 -6.12 -33.97
CA GLY A 354 15.53 -5.92 -34.83
C GLY A 354 14.86 -4.55 -34.71
N CYS A 355 15.24 -3.69 -33.76
CA CYS A 355 14.64 -2.36 -33.65
C CYS A 355 14.95 -1.45 -34.84
N GLU A 356 15.94 -1.77 -35.69
CA GLU A 356 16.21 -1.03 -36.93
C GLU A 356 15.01 -1.00 -37.89
N ALA A 357 14.23 -2.09 -37.95
CA ALA A 357 13.04 -2.16 -38.78
C ALA A 357 11.79 -1.54 -38.12
N CYS A 358 11.88 -1.10 -36.85
CA CYS A 358 10.72 -0.58 -36.11
C CYS A 358 10.34 0.83 -36.56
N ARG A 359 9.09 1.03 -37.00
CA ARG A 359 8.58 2.35 -37.41
C ARG A 359 8.37 3.33 -36.24
N ALA A 360 8.27 2.81 -35.01
CA ALA A 360 8.06 3.57 -33.78
C ALA A 360 9.03 3.13 -32.68
N ILE A 361 10.33 3.33 -32.94
CA ILE A 361 11.45 2.83 -32.12
C ILE A 361 11.25 3.17 -30.63
N CYS A 362 11.23 2.10 -29.82
CA CYS A 362 11.12 2.15 -28.34
C CYS A 362 9.88 2.82 -27.75
N PHE A 363 8.95 3.24 -28.60
CA PHE A 363 7.76 3.92 -28.16
C PHE A 363 6.92 3.02 -27.24
N PHE A 364 6.78 1.74 -27.60
CA PHE A 364 5.97 0.76 -26.86
C PHE A 364 6.75 -0.06 -25.81
N HIS A 365 8.08 0.01 -25.82
CA HIS A 365 8.95 -0.93 -25.09
C HIS A 365 8.64 -0.99 -23.59
N ALA A 366 8.37 0.17 -22.99
CA ALA A 366 8.07 0.27 -21.56
C ALA A 366 6.76 -0.43 -21.18
N GLU A 367 5.73 -0.35 -22.01
CA GLU A 367 4.45 -1.02 -21.75
C GLU A 367 4.54 -2.50 -22.08
N VAL A 368 5.09 -2.84 -23.24
CA VAL A 368 5.25 -4.21 -23.69
C VAL A 368 6.04 -5.04 -22.68
N THR A 369 7.16 -4.53 -22.17
CA THR A 369 8.00 -5.26 -21.21
C THR A 369 7.26 -5.55 -19.90
N ARG A 370 6.35 -4.66 -19.48
CA ARG A 370 5.51 -4.79 -18.28
C ARG A 370 4.31 -5.72 -18.49
N LEU A 371 3.78 -5.74 -19.71
CA LEU A 371 2.61 -6.52 -20.09
C LEU A 371 2.97 -7.96 -20.47
N PHE A 372 4.19 -8.19 -20.97
CA PHE A 372 4.66 -9.49 -21.38
C PHE A 372 4.94 -10.38 -20.16
N SER A 373 4.03 -11.31 -19.92
CA SER A 373 3.99 -12.18 -18.75
C SER A 373 4.79 -13.47 -18.94
N PRO A 374 5.08 -14.22 -17.85
CA PRO A 374 5.65 -15.56 -17.95
C PRO A 374 4.77 -16.54 -18.76
N ILE A 375 3.44 -16.35 -18.75
CA ILE A 375 2.51 -17.15 -19.55
C ILE A 375 2.74 -16.89 -21.04
N ASP A 376 2.85 -15.61 -21.43
CA ASP A 376 3.15 -15.23 -22.81
C ASP A 376 4.49 -15.85 -23.25
N GLN A 377 5.51 -15.78 -22.40
CA GLN A 377 6.81 -16.40 -22.66
C GLN A 377 6.71 -17.92 -22.86
N GLY A 378 5.92 -18.61 -22.03
CA GLY A 378 5.68 -20.05 -22.16
C GLY A 378 4.98 -20.42 -23.47
N GLN A 379 3.96 -19.66 -23.87
CA GLN A 379 3.27 -19.89 -25.14
C GLN A 379 4.17 -19.63 -26.36
N VAL A 380 5.06 -18.64 -26.28
CA VAL A 380 6.03 -18.37 -27.34
C VAL A 380 7.03 -19.52 -27.43
N ARG A 381 7.60 -19.99 -26.31
CA ARG A 381 8.47 -21.18 -26.29
C ARG A 381 7.79 -22.40 -26.90
N ALA A 382 6.52 -22.63 -26.55
CA ALA A 382 5.73 -23.72 -27.12
C ALA A 382 5.57 -23.59 -28.65
N THR A 383 5.37 -22.37 -29.17
CA THR A 383 5.29 -22.13 -30.62
C THR A 383 6.58 -22.49 -31.33
N PHE A 384 7.74 -22.11 -30.78
CA PHE A 384 9.05 -22.42 -31.39
C PHE A 384 9.47 -23.88 -31.24
N ALA A 385 8.99 -24.56 -30.20
CA ALA A 385 9.23 -26.00 -29.98
C ALA A 385 8.21 -26.91 -30.69
N ASN A 386 7.15 -26.37 -31.31
CA ASN A 386 6.07 -27.18 -31.87
C ASN A 386 6.51 -27.86 -33.18
N PRO A 387 6.56 -29.21 -33.22
CA PRO A 387 6.97 -29.96 -34.42
C PRO A 387 5.91 -29.95 -35.53
N ALA A 388 4.69 -29.47 -35.27
CA ALA A 388 3.63 -29.41 -36.27
C ALA A 388 3.88 -28.37 -37.37
N PHE A 389 4.73 -27.37 -37.11
CA PHE A 389 5.13 -26.39 -38.12
C PHE A 389 6.18 -27.01 -39.04
N LYS A 390 5.83 -27.20 -40.32
CA LYS A 390 6.67 -27.88 -41.31
C LYS A 390 7.74 -26.96 -41.88
N THR A 391 7.52 -25.64 -41.83
CA THR A 391 8.46 -24.63 -42.32
C THR A 391 8.68 -23.54 -41.26
N GLU A 392 9.82 -22.87 -41.34
CA GLU A 392 10.07 -21.68 -40.50
C GLU A 392 9.08 -20.55 -40.81
N ASP A 393 8.64 -20.41 -42.06
CA ASP A 393 7.66 -19.40 -42.44
C ASP A 393 6.32 -19.59 -41.73
N GLU A 394 5.79 -20.81 -41.70
CA GLU A 394 4.56 -21.15 -40.95
C GLU A 394 4.68 -20.78 -39.47
N ARG A 395 5.85 -21.04 -38.87
CA ARG A 395 6.14 -20.74 -37.47
C ARG A 395 6.17 -19.23 -37.22
N TYR A 396 6.85 -18.45 -38.06
CA TYR A 396 6.89 -16.99 -37.94
C TYR A 396 5.54 -16.33 -38.19
N GLN A 397 4.74 -16.86 -39.13
CA GLN A 397 3.37 -16.39 -39.35
C GLN A 397 2.49 -16.64 -38.12
N HIS A 398 2.56 -17.85 -37.53
CA HIS A 398 1.83 -18.16 -36.30
C HIS A 398 2.26 -17.27 -35.14
N PHE A 399 3.56 -17.10 -34.94
CA PHE A 399 4.12 -16.24 -33.91
C PHE A 399 3.66 -14.77 -34.06
N GLY A 400 3.67 -14.22 -35.28
CA GLY A 400 3.15 -12.89 -35.55
C GLY A 400 1.66 -12.75 -35.22
N LYS A 401 0.84 -13.75 -35.59
CA LYS A 401 -0.60 -13.79 -35.24
C LYS A 401 -0.80 -13.84 -33.73
N GLN A 402 0.02 -14.61 -33.02
CA GLN A 402 -0.01 -14.69 -31.55
C GLN A 402 0.34 -13.34 -30.91
N MET A 403 1.37 -12.63 -31.39
CA MET A 403 1.71 -11.31 -30.86
C MET A 403 0.60 -10.28 -31.10
N LYS A 404 -0.04 -10.28 -32.28
CA LYS A 404 -1.22 -9.44 -32.54
C LYS A 404 -2.37 -9.78 -31.59
N TYR A 405 -2.61 -11.06 -31.33
CA TYR A 405 -3.63 -11.49 -30.38
C TYR A 405 -3.36 -10.97 -28.96
N ASN A 406 -2.13 -11.13 -28.46
CA ASN A 406 -1.74 -10.66 -27.13
C ASN A 406 -1.90 -9.14 -26.98
N VAL A 407 -1.44 -8.37 -27.97
CA VAL A 407 -1.58 -6.91 -27.97
C VAL A 407 -3.05 -6.48 -27.99
N ARG A 408 -3.92 -7.15 -28.79
CA ARG A 408 -5.37 -6.88 -28.77
C ARG A 408 -5.98 -7.08 -27.39
N GLN A 409 -5.56 -8.11 -26.65
CA GLN A 409 -6.02 -8.33 -25.28
C GLN A 409 -5.56 -7.21 -24.33
N TRP A 410 -4.32 -6.73 -24.49
CA TRP A 410 -3.82 -5.61 -23.69
C TRP A 410 -4.60 -4.32 -23.97
N LEU A 411 -4.84 -4.01 -25.25
CA LEU A 411 -5.57 -2.84 -25.69
C LEU A 411 -7.09 -2.94 -25.49
N GLY A 412 -7.64 -4.14 -25.22
CA GLY A 412 -9.07 -4.35 -25.08
C GLY A 412 -9.85 -4.22 -26.41
N GLY A 413 -9.21 -4.53 -27.53
CA GLY A 413 -9.82 -4.43 -28.86
C GLY A 413 -8.81 -4.11 -29.97
N GLU A 414 -9.35 -3.75 -31.14
CA GLU A 414 -8.55 -3.12 -32.21
C GLU A 414 -8.09 -1.72 -31.76
N GLY A 415 -6.86 -1.35 -32.07
CA GLY A 415 -6.25 -0.09 -31.64
C GLY A 415 -5.32 0.48 -32.70
N LYS A 416 -4.86 1.71 -32.48
CA LYS A 416 -3.87 2.34 -33.36
C LYS A 416 -2.55 1.56 -33.29
N GLU A 417 -1.85 1.48 -34.43
CA GLU A 417 -0.48 0.93 -34.51
C GLU A 417 -0.36 -0.52 -34.00
N LEU A 418 -1.45 -1.31 -34.05
CA LEU A 418 -1.49 -2.68 -33.52
C LEU A 418 -0.32 -3.54 -34.05
N SER A 419 -0.01 -3.38 -35.34
CA SER A 419 1.11 -4.05 -35.99
C SER A 419 2.47 -3.66 -35.40
N ASP A 420 2.71 -2.36 -35.15
CA ASP A 420 3.97 -1.88 -34.58
C ASP A 420 4.12 -2.28 -33.10
N LEU A 421 3.02 -2.26 -32.33
CA LEU A 421 2.99 -2.80 -30.96
C LEU A 421 3.28 -4.30 -30.97
N ALA A 422 2.65 -5.06 -31.87
CA ALA A 422 2.87 -6.50 -32.00
C ALA A 422 4.32 -6.80 -32.41
N TYR A 423 4.90 -5.96 -33.27
CA TYR A 423 6.32 -6.05 -33.61
C TYR A 423 7.22 -5.83 -32.40
N CYS A 424 6.97 -4.79 -31.61
CA CYS A 424 7.70 -4.56 -30.36
C CYS A 424 7.55 -5.73 -29.36
N ALA A 425 6.34 -6.28 -29.22
CA ALA A 425 6.08 -7.47 -28.41
C ALA A 425 6.86 -8.69 -28.90
N ALA A 426 6.95 -8.88 -30.21
CA ALA A 426 7.71 -9.95 -30.82
C ALA A 426 9.22 -9.83 -30.51
N LEU A 427 9.78 -8.61 -30.57
CA LEU A 427 11.19 -8.37 -30.22
C LEU A 427 11.47 -8.60 -28.72
N VAL A 428 10.57 -8.18 -27.83
CA VAL A 428 10.70 -8.46 -26.39
C VAL A 428 10.60 -9.96 -26.10
N ALA A 429 9.70 -10.66 -26.79
CA ALA A 429 9.58 -12.10 -26.68
C ALA A 429 10.85 -12.81 -27.16
N ALA A 430 11.36 -12.41 -28.33
CA ALA A 430 12.61 -12.90 -28.90
C ALA A 430 13.78 -12.78 -27.93
N SER A 431 13.99 -11.60 -27.33
CA SER A 431 15.09 -11.38 -26.39
C SER A 431 15.00 -12.27 -25.13
N ARG A 432 13.82 -12.77 -24.79
CA ARG A 432 13.58 -13.65 -23.63
C ARG A 432 13.66 -15.15 -23.96
N LEU A 433 13.87 -15.51 -25.23
CA LEU A 433 14.10 -16.88 -25.68
C LEU A 433 15.60 -17.27 -25.69
N SER A 434 16.49 -16.33 -25.36
CA SER A 434 17.95 -16.47 -25.42
C SER A 434 18.56 -16.83 -26.79
N PRO A 435 18.17 -16.23 -27.92
CA PRO A 435 18.99 -16.29 -29.12
C PRO A 435 20.22 -15.37 -28.96
N ASP A 436 21.35 -15.72 -29.57
CA ASP A 436 22.46 -14.79 -29.73
C ASP A 436 22.03 -13.54 -30.56
N GLU A 437 22.85 -12.49 -30.61
CA GLU A 437 22.49 -11.25 -31.32
C GLU A 437 22.19 -11.47 -32.81
N TYR A 438 22.79 -12.47 -33.44
CA TYR A 438 22.57 -12.80 -34.85
C TYR A 438 21.19 -13.42 -35.06
N GLU A 439 20.81 -14.40 -34.24
CA GLU A 439 19.49 -15.00 -34.26
C GLU A 439 18.38 -13.98 -33.93
N GLN A 440 18.63 -13.06 -32.98
CA GLN A 440 17.68 -11.97 -32.68
C GLN A 440 17.51 -11.02 -33.88
N SER A 441 18.60 -10.72 -34.60
CA SER A 441 18.55 -9.90 -35.81
C SER A 441 17.76 -10.57 -36.93
N HIS A 442 18.08 -11.83 -37.25
CA HIS A 442 17.40 -12.62 -38.27
C HIS A 442 15.89 -12.75 -37.97
N LEU A 443 15.56 -13.09 -36.71
CA LEU A 443 14.19 -13.16 -36.23
C LEU A 443 13.47 -11.82 -36.38
N GLY A 444 14.13 -10.71 -36.02
CA GLY A 444 13.61 -9.36 -36.17
C GLY A 444 13.25 -9.01 -37.62
N ILE A 445 14.08 -9.39 -38.59
CA ILE A 445 13.86 -9.18 -40.03
C ILE A 445 12.67 -10.03 -40.52
N GLU A 446 12.63 -11.30 -40.16
CA GLU A 446 11.56 -12.20 -40.59
C GLU A 446 10.20 -11.77 -39.99
N ILE A 447 10.16 -11.39 -38.73
CA ILE A 447 8.92 -10.89 -38.13
C ILE A 447 8.49 -9.56 -38.79
N ALA A 448 9.43 -8.67 -39.12
CA ALA A 448 9.11 -7.38 -39.73
C ALA A 448 8.33 -7.57 -41.04
N LYS A 449 8.76 -8.50 -41.91
CA LYS A 449 8.08 -8.83 -43.19
C LYS A 449 6.61 -9.24 -43.04
N ARG A 450 6.20 -9.67 -41.84
CA ARG A 450 4.87 -10.27 -41.57
C ARG A 450 3.99 -9.37 -40.70
N LEU A 451 4.59 -8.49 -39.91
CA LEU A 451 3.86 -7.60 -38.99
C LEU A 451 3.77 -6.16 -39.49
N LEU A 452 4.81 -5.63 -40.13
CA LEU A 452 4.92 -4.24 -40.59
C LEU A 452 4.54 -4.13 -42.07
#